data_AF-A0A9D4KKC6-F1
#
_entry.id   AF-A0A9D4KKC6-F1
#
_cell.length_a   1.000
_cell.length_b   1.000
_cell.length_c   1.000
_cell.angle_alpha   90.00
_cell.angle_beta   90.00
_cell.angle_gamma   90.00
#
_symmetry.space_group_name_H-M   'P 1'
#
loop_
_entity.id
_entity.type
_entity.pdbx_description
1 polymer ?
#
loop_
_entity_poly.entity_id
_entity_poly.type
_entity_poly.pdbx_seq_one_letter_code
_entity_poly.pdbx_strand_id
1 'polypeptide(L)'
;MIKCIEKQLCDFLPGGQFSGATSKSDLDRTKFAHSTCEHHFGDLDSSQKRRPNASLHHHTSVHLLKRNREQMKRWYDGMTKKEKVALWKKARKGGKELKIKHRNQEKRVYSEISENMINEVSKKPRQYKKKKVVETDENDECEDVERWCPEKVQTENIKETDYVIVAYHDNWYPGCTVKKEENIVKVKFMTSCKEKGVFVWPVRQDIQTVNVEFILDFGMVPDCLKGGRQWMFSEHESYQESYELYKSTYF
;
A
#
# COMPACT_ATOMS: atom_id res chain seq x y z
N MET A 1 5.64 16.40 -31.79
CA MET A 1 4.31 16.84 -31.33
C MET A 1 3.18 16.08 -32.05
N ILE A 2 3.15 16.03 -33.39
CA ILE A 2 2.13 15.35 -34.20
C ILE A 2 1.96 13.85 -33.86
N LYS A 3 3.07 13.08 -33.82
CA LYS A 3 3.05 11.66 -33.43
C LYS A 3 2.50 11.38 -32.02
N CYS A 4 2.56 12.35 -31.12
CA CYS A 4 2.06 12.23 -29.75
C CYS A 4 0.54 12.42 -29.72
N ILE A 5 0.04 13.41 -30.46
CA ILE A 5 -1.40 13.67 -30.62
C ILE A 5 -2.06 12.48 -31.32
N GLU A 6 -1.44 11.90 -32.36
CA GLU A 6 -1.95 10.71 -33.04
C GLU A 6 -2.02 9.49 -32.12
N LYS A 7 -0.97 9.25 -31.32
CA LYS A 7 -0.94 8.16 -30.33
C LYS A 7 -2.01 8.34 -29.24
N GLN A 8 -2.23 9.58 -28.80
CA GLN A 8 -3.27 9.91 -27.83
C GLN A 8 -4.67 9.79 -28.43
N LEU A 9 -4.90 10.25 -29.67
CA LEU A 9 -6.18 10.12 -30.36
C LEU A 9 -6.55 8.65 -30.60
N CYS A 10 -5.57 7.79 -30.88
CA CYS A 10 -5.78 6.35 -30.92
C CYS A 10 -6.37 5.82 -29.60
N ASP A 11 -5.91 6.26 -28.43
CA ASP A 11 -6.46 5.80 -27.14
C ASP A 11 -7.91 6.26 -26.88
N PHE A 12 -8.37 7.34 -27.52
CA PHE A 12 -9.69 7.96 -27.28
C PHE A 12 -10.79 7.53 -28.25
N LEU A 13 -10.47 6.98 -29.42
CA LEU A 13 -11.47 6.60 -30.43
C LEU A 13 -12.00 5.16 -30.21
N PRO A 14 -13.27 4.87 -30.57
CA PRO A 14 -13.82 3.52 -30.49
C PRO A 14 -13.12 2.60 -31.50
N GLY A 15 -12.33 1.63 -30.99
CA GLY A 15 -11.41 0.80 -31.80
C GLY A 15 -9.93 1.10 -31.53
N GLY A 16 -9.65 2.14 -30.75
CA GLY A 16 -8.34 2.48 -30.23
C GLY A 16 -7.67 1.34 -29.48
N GLN A 17 -6.51 0.90 -29.95
CA GLN A 17 -5.62 0.09 -29.13
C GLN A 17 -5.06 0.99 -28.04
N PHE A 18 -5.33 0.65 -26.77
CA PHE A 18 -4.58 1.19 -25.64
C PHE A 18 -3.10 1.12 -26.01
N SER A 19 -2.45 2.28 -26.05
CA SER A 19 -1.06 2.39 -26.45
C SER A 19 -0.26 1.31 -25.71
N GLY A 20 0.37 0.43 -26.48
CA GLY A 20 1.11 -0.70 -25.94
C GLY A 20 2.19 -0.24 -24.97
N ALA A 21 2.76 -1.20 -24.23
CA ALA A 21 3.80 -0.96 -23.24
C ALA A 21 4.83 0.06 -23.75
N THR A 22 5.12 1.06 -22.90
CA THR A 22 5.99 2.19 -23.25
C THR A 22 7.37 1.68 -23.67
N SER A 23 7.97 2.31 -24.68
CA SER A 23 9.25 1.83 -25.22
C SER A 23 10.36 1.90 -24.15
N LYS A 24 11.34 1.01 -24.22
CA LYS A 24 12.46 0.96 -23.27
C LYS A 24 13.23 2.29 -23.21
N SER A 25 13.37 2.96 -24.36
CA SER A 25 13.96 4.30 -24.46
C SER A 25 13.15 5.39 -23.74
N ASP A 26 11.82 5.28 -23.72
CA ASP A 26 10.97 6.23 -22.99
C ASP A 26 11.07 6.01 -21.48
N LEU A 27 11.12 4.73 -21.04
CA LEU A 27 11.29 4.35 -19.63
C LEU A 27 12.65 4.80 -19.08
N ASP A 28 13.73 4.61 -19.85
CA ASP A 28 15.09 5.01 -19.44
C ASP A 28 15.24 6.54 -19.37
N ARG A 29 14.54 7.27 -20.24
CA ARG A 29 14.54 8.75 -20.25
C ARG A 29 13.83 9.34 -19.03
N THR A 30 12.97 8.57 -18.39
CA THR A 30 12.14 9.00 -17.25
C THR A 30 12.57 8.31 -15.96
N LYS A 31 13.71 7.61 -15.97
CA LYS A 31 14.22 6.79 -14.87
C LYS A 31 14.49 7.56 -13.58
N PHE A 32 14.61 8.88 -13.66
CA PHE A 32 14.83 9.79 -12.53
C PHE A 32 13.66 10.75 -12.30
N ALA A 33 12.61 10.67 -13.10
CA ALA A 33 11.37 11.42 -12.91
C ALA A 33 10.31 10.43 -12.42
N HIS A 34 9.64 10.72 -11.30
CA HIS A 34 8.58 9.84 -10.79
C HIS A 34 7.36 9.74 -11.72
N SER A 35 7.36 10.43 -12.86
CA SER A 35 6.45 10.17 -13.96
C SER A 35 7.09 10.48 -15.31
N THR A 36 6.78 9.65 -16.32
CA THR A 36 7.08 9.90 -17.73
C THR A 36 6.38 11.12 -18.31
N CYS A 37 5.49 11.73 -17.53
CA CYS A 37 4.54 12.75 -17.96
C CYS A 37 4.98 14.17 -17.56
N GLU A 38 5.98 14.31 -16.69
CA GLU A 38 6.39 15.59 -16.10
C GLU A 38 6.94 16.60 -17.10
N HIS A 39 7.63 16.13 -18.14
CA HIS A 39 8.35 17.04 -19.03
C HIS A 39 7.46 17.76 -20.08
N HIS A 40 6.19 17.39 -20.20
CA HIS A 40 5.28 17.90 -21.24
C HIS A 40 4.07 18.66 -20.70
N PHE A 41 3.88 18.67 -19.38
CA PHE A 41 2.78 19.36 -18.72
C PHE A 41 3.35 20.41 -17.76
N GLY A 42 3.73 21.56 -18.32
CA GLY A 42 3.89 22.78 -17.53
C GLY A 42 2.65 22.98 -16.64
N ASP A 43 2.90 23.29 -15.38
CA ASP A 43 1.93 23.27 -14.28
C ASP A 43 1.24 21.92 -14.10
N LEU A 44 1.99 20.97 -13.53
CA LEU A 44 1.47 19.68 -13.12
C LEU A 44 0.46 19.78 -11.96
N ASP A 45 -0.75 20.00 -12.42
CA ASP A 45 -2.06 19.53 -12.00
C ASP A 45 -2.26 19.19 -10.53
N SER A 46 -3.04 20.05 -9.87
CA SER A 46 -3.66 19.78 -8.59
C SER A 46 -4.31 18.38 -8.49
N SER A 47 -4.75 17.79 -9.61
CA SER A 47 -5.38 16.46 -9.62
C SER A 47 -4.36 15.32 -9.47
N GLN A 48 -3.16 15.44 -10.06
CA GLN A 48 -2.07 14.47 -9.84
C GLN A 48 -1.52 14.55 -8.41
N LYS A 49 -1.34 15.76 -7.86
CA LYS A 49 -0.99 15.93 -6.44
C LYS A 49 -2.02 15.32 -5.49
N ARG A 50 -3.32 15.46 -5.79
CA ARG A 50 -4.40 14.93 -4.94
C ARG A 50 -4.68 13.45 -5.14
N ARG A 51 -4.35 12.90 -6.31
CA ARG A 51 -4.62 11.50 -6.68
C ARG A 51 -3.48 10.95 -7.55
N PRO A 52 -2.29 10.72 -6.98
CA PRO A 52 -1.12 10.28 -7.75
C PRO A 52 -1.32 8.91 -8.39
N ASN A 53 -2.21 8.08 -7.83
CA ASN A 53 -2.48 6.72 -8.28
C ASN A 53 -3.64 6.62 -9.29
N ALA A 54 -4.21 7.75 -9.74
CA ALA A 54 -5.27 7.69 -10.73
C ALA A 54 -4.70 7.48 -12.14
N SER A 55 -5.51 6.89 -13.04
CA SER A 55 -5.04 6.60 -14.39
C SER A 55 -4.76 7.88 -15.17
N LEU A 56 -3.82 7.82 -16.13
CA LEU A 56 -3.54 8.94 -17.03
C LEU A 56 -4.83 9.45 -17.72
N HIS A 57 -5.71 8.53 -18.11
CA HIS A 57 -7.03 8.86 -18.64
C HIS A 57 -7.85 9.76 -17.69
N HIS A 58 -7.83 9.49 -16.38
CA HIS A 58 -8.50 10.33 -15.38
C HIS A 58 -7.94 11.75 -15.37
N HIS A 59 -6.61 11.89 -15.30
CA HIS A 59 -5.94 13.18 -15.27
C HIS A 59 -6.18 13.98 -16.56
N THR A 60 -6.03 13.35 -17.72
CA THR A 60 -6.29 13.98 -19.02
C THR A 60 -7.75 14.42 -19.16
N SER A 61 -8.70 13.61 -18.69
CA SER A 61 -10.13 13.98 -18.68
C SER A 61 -10.39 15.20 -17.81
N VAL A 62 -9.79 15.26 -16.62
CA VAL A 62 -9.92 16.42 -15.72
C VAL A 62 -9.32 17.67 -16.35
N HIS A 63 -8.16 17.57 -17.00
CA HIS A 63 -7.55 18.69 -17.71
C HIS A 63 -8.38 19.21 -18.87
N LEU A 64 -8.92 18.31 -19.70
CA LEU A 64 -9.82 18.68 -20.79
C LEU A 64 -11.06 19.39 -20.27
N LEU A 65 -11.64 18.91 -19.17
CA LEU A 65 -12.78 19.55 -18.52
C LEU A 65 -12.43 20.92 -17.94
N LYS A 66 -11.26 21.07 -17.31
CA LYS A 66 -10.79 22.36 -16.76
C LYS A 66 -10.57 23.38 -17.88
N ARG A 67 -9.90 22.99 -18.97
CA ARG A 67 -9.57 23.86 -20.10
C ARG A 67 -10.82 24.33 -20.85
N ASN A 68 -11.81 23.45 -20.99
CA ASN A 68 -13.04 23.73 -21.73
C ASN A 68 -14.23 24.04 -20.82
N ARG A 69 -14.00 24.38 -19.54
CA ARG A 69 -15.05 24.48 -18.51
C ARG A 69 -16.18 25.42 -18.90
N GLU A 70 -15.86 26.63 -19.35
CA GLU A 70 -16.85 27.66 -19.70
C GLU A 70 -17.71 27.24 -20.91
N GLN A 71 -17.08 26.67 -21.94
CA GLN A 71 -17.78 26.20 -23.13
C GLN A 71 -18.70 25.02 -22.81
N MET A 72 -18.20 24.06 -22.04
CA MET A 72 -18.98 22.91 -21.57
C MET A 72 -20.15 23.32 -20.68
N LYS A 73 -19.95 24.32 -19.80
CA LYS A 73 -21.01 24.85 -18.94
C LYS A 73 -22.11 25.51 -19.77
N ARG A 74 -21.76 26.40 -20.71
CA ARG A 74 -22.72 27.04 -21.62
C ARG A 74 -23.51 26.01 -22.45
N TRP A 75 -22.81 25.01 -22.99
CA TRP A 75 -23.41 23.92 -23.73
C TRP A 75 -24.40 23.10 -22.87
N TYR A 76 -24.01 22.78 -21.62
CA TYR A 76 -24.87 22.07 -20.69
C TYR A 76 -26.08 22.90 -20.28
N ASP A 77 -25.89 24.18 -19.97
CA ASP A 77 -26.97 25.07 -19.54
C ASP A 77 -28.03 25.24 -20.62
N GLY A 78 -27.61 25.30 -21.89
CA GLY A 78 -28.50 25.35 -23.06
C GLY A 78 -29.33 24.09 -23.35
N MET A 79 -29.07 22.96 -22.67
CA MET A 79 -29.85 21.74 -22.85
C MET A 79 -31.18 21.75 -22.10
N THR A 80 -32.19 21.12 -22.72
CA THR A 80 -33.46 20.85 -22.06
C THR A 80 -33.31 19.83 -20.93
N LYS A 81 -34.24 19.84 -19.97
CA LYS A 81 -34.23 18.89 -18.84
C LYS A 81 -34.26 17.42 -19.32
N LYS A 82 -34.98 17.12 -20.40
CA LYS A 82 -35.07 15.76 -20.98
C LYS A 82 -33.71 15.32 -21.53
N GLU A 83 -33.01 16.19 -22.27
CA GLU A 83 -31.68 15.90 -22.81
C GLU A 83 -30.64 15.72 -21.71
N LYS A 84 -30.67 16.57 -20.67
CA LYS A 84 -29.80 16.44 -19.49
C LYS A 84 -29.97 15.07 -18.83
N VAL A 85 -31.21 14.60 -18.64
CA VAL A 85 -31.48 13.28 -18.06
C VAL A 85 -30.99 12.16 -18.98
N ALA A 86 -31.20 12.26 -20.29
CA ALA A 86 -30.72 11.28 -21.25
C ALA A 86 -29.19 11.20 -21.29
N LEU A 87 -28.51 12.36 -21.25
CA LEU A 87 -27.05 12.46 -21.19
C LEU A 87 -26.51 11.81 -19.91
N TRP A 88 -27.14 12.07 -18.76
CA TRP A 88 -26.78 11.44 -17.48
C TRP A 88 -26.92 9.91 -17.52
N LYS A 89 -27.99 9.39 -18.15
CA LYS A 89 -28.17 7.94 -18.34
C LYS A 89 -27.06 7.35 -19.22
N LYS A 90 -26.73 8.02 -20.34
CA LYS A 90 -25.62 7.60 -21.22
C LYS A 90 -24.28 7.62 -20.48
N ALA A 91 -23.99 8.68 -19.72
CA ALA A 91 -22.76 8.81 -18.95
C ALA A 91 -22.63 7.71 -17.88
N ARG A 92 -23.73 7.36 -17.18
CA ARG A 92 -23.74 6.24 -16.22
C ARG A 92 -23.45 4.90 -16.89
N LYS A 93 -24.03 4.65 -18.08
CA LYS A 93 -23.79 3.43 -18.85
C LYS A 93 -22.33 3.35 -19.32
N GLY A 94 -21.84 4.39 -19.99
CA GLY A 94 -20.46 4.46 -20.46
C GLY A 94 -19.44 4.39 -19.31
N GLY A 95 -19.73 4.99 -18.16
CA GLY A 95 -18.89 4.90 -16.97
C GLY A 95 -18.79 3.47 -16.41
N LYS A 96 -19.84 2.66 -16.49
CA LYS A 96 -19.78 1.23 -16.13
C LYS A 96 -18.91 0.44 -17.11
N GLU A 97 -19.11 0.65 -18.40
CA GLU A 97 -18.33 0.00 -19.46
C GLU A 97 -16.84 0.33 -19.36
N LEU A 98 -16.51 1.60 -19.10
CA LEU A 98 -15.13 2.06 -18.93
C LEU A 98 -14.47 1.43 -17.69
N LYS A 99 -15.19 1.32 -16.57
CA LYS A 99 -14.69 0.62 -15.37
C LYS A 99 -14.39 -0.85 -15.63
N ILE A 100 -15.23 -1.53 -16.42
CA ILE A 100 -14.99 -2.93 -16.80
C ILE A 100 -13.74 -3.02 -17.67
N LYS A 101 -13.59 -2.14 -18.67
CA LYS A 101 -12.39 -2.08 -19.51
C LYS A 101 -11.12 -1.85 -18.68
N HIS A 102 -11.14 -0.90 -17.74
CA HIS A 102 -9.99 -0.64 -16.86
C HIS A 102 -9.65 -1.87 -16.01
N ARG A 103 -10.63 -2.52 -15.38
CA ARG A 103 -10.39 -3.75 -14.62
C ARG A 103 -9.80 -4.87 -15.46
N ASN A 104 -10.26 -5.03 -16.70
CA ASN A 104 -9.73 -6.05 -17.61
C ASN A 104 -8.30 -5.72 -18.02
N GLN A 105 -8.00 -4.45 -18.28
CA GLN A 105 -6.64 -4.01 -18.59
C GLN A 105 -5.70 -4.19 -17.39
N GLU A 106 -6.13 -3.81 -16.19
CA GLU A 106 -5.37 -4.05 -14.95
C GLU A 106 -5.05 -5.54 -14.80
N LYS A 107 -6.04 -6.42 -14.96
CA LYS A 107 -5.83 -7.87 -14.91
C LYS A 107 -4.78 -8.34 -15.92
N ARG A 108 -4.84 -7.88 -17.17
CA ARG A 108 -3.85 -8.22 -18.21
C ARG A 108 -2.45 -7.78 -17.82
N VAL A 109 -2.30 -6.54 -17.36
CA VAL A 109 -1.00 -6.00 -16.91
C VAL A 109 -0.45 -6.80 -15.72
N TYR A 110 -1.29 -7.15 -14.73
CA TYR A 110 -0.86 -7.99 -13.61
C TYR A 110 -0.45 -9.40 -14.07
N SER A 111 -1.17 -10.00 -15.01
CA SER A 111 -0.79 -11.29 -15.60
C SER A 111 0.57 -11.20 -16.30
N GLU A 112 0.78 -10.20 -17.17
CA GLU A 112 2.06 -9.98 -17.87
C GLU A 112 3.23 -9.76 -16.88
N ILE A 113 3.02 -8.97 -15.81
CA ILE A 113 4.04 -8.77 -14.77
C ILE A 113 4.34 -10.10 -14.06
N SER A 114 3.31 -10.88 -13.72
CA SER A 114 3.50 -12.16 -13.03
C SER A 114 4.27 -13.17 -13.89
N GLU A 115 3.96 -13.25 -15.19
CA GLU A 115 4.67 -14.10 -16.15
C GLU A 115 6.13 -13.66 -16.31
N ASN A 116 6.38 -12.35 -16.38
CA ASN A 116 7.74 -11.81 -16.43
C ASN A 116 8.54 -12.12 -15.16
N MET A 117 7.95 -12.00 -13.97
CA MET A 117 8.64 -12.35 -12.71
C MET A 117 8.98 -13.85 -12.63
N ILE A 118 8.07 -14.72 -13.05
CA ILE A 118 8.34 -16.18 -13.09
C ILE A 118 9.49 -16.50 -14.07
N ASN A 119 9.51 -15.82 -15.23
CA ASN A 119 10.53 -16.01 -16.26
C ASN A 119 11.88 -15.36 -15.94
N GLU A 120 11.94 -14.38 -15.05
CA GLU A 120 13.19 -13.77 -14.58
C GLU A 120 13.85 -14.56 -13.44
N VAL A 121 13.06 -15.18 -12.55
CA VAL A 121 13.57 -16.01 -11.44
C VAL A 121 14.31 -17.26 -11.97
N SER A 122 13.92 -17.78 -13.14
CA SER A 122 14.55 -18.96 -13.76
C SER A 122 15.92 -18.70 -14.41
N LYS A 123 16.38 -17.43 -14.51
CA LYS A 123 17.60 -17.07 -15.26
C LYS A 123 18.83 -16.71 -14.42
N LYS A 124 18.81 -16.85 -13.09
CA LYS A 124 19.98 -16.55 -12.25
C LYS A 124 20.41 -17.75 -11.38
N PRO A 125 21.51 -18.45 -11.71
CA PRO A 125 22.12 -19.38 -10.77
C PRO A 125 22.73 -18.57 -9.60
N ARG A 126 22.18 -18.75 -8.38
CA ARG A 126 22.70 -18.15 -7.15
C ARG A 126 24.07 -18.77 -6.82
N GLN A 127 25.15 -18.03 -7.04
CA GLN A 127 26.45 -18.37 -6.47
C GLN A 127 26.49 -17.93 -5.00
N TYR A 128 26.40 -18.88 -4.07
CA TYR A 128 26.58 -18.65 -2.64
C TYR A 128 28.08 -18.60 -2.31
N LYS A 129 28.59 -17.43 -1.91
CA LYS A 129 29.92 -17.31 -1.28
C LYS A 129 29.77 -17.58 0.22
N LYS A 130 30.30 -18.72 0.70
CA LYS A 130 30.47 -19.02 2.13
C LYS A 130 31.46 -18.00 2.73
N LYS A 131 31.03 -17.18 3.69
CA LYS A 131 31.95 -16.41 4.56
C LYS A 131 32.45 -17.33 5.68
N LYS A 132 33.78 -17.34 5.89
CA LYS A 132 34.45 -17.95 7.04
C LYS A 132 34.13 -17.12 8.29
N VAL A 133 33.73 -17.81 9.35
CA VAL A 133 33.63 -17.26 10.72
C VAL A 133 35.04 -17.20 11.29
N VAL A 134 35.39 -16.08 11.91
CA VAL A 134 36.63 -15.86 12.66
C VAL A 134 36.20 -15.84 14.13
N GLU A 135 36.79 -16.74 14.93
CA GLU A 135 36.67 -16.77 16.39
C GLU A 135 37.52 -15.65 16.99
N THR A 136 37.01 -15.00 18.03
CA THR A 136 37.79 -14.18 18.95
C THR A 136 37.28 -14.41 20.37
N ASP A 137 38.25 -14.72 21.23
CA ASP A 137 38.14 -15.07 22.65
C ASP A 137 37.82 -13.86 23.55
N GLU A 138 37.00 -14.17 24.56
CA GLU A 138 37.05 -13.82 25.99
C GLU A 138 37.84 -12.59 26.47
N ASN A 139 37.11 -11.61 27.04
CA ASN A 139 37.08 -11.29 28.48
C ASN A 139 36.66 -9.82 28.68
N ASP A 140 35.51 -9.60 29.31
CA ASP A 140 35.29 -8.40 30.11
C ASP A 140 34.29 -8.73 31.23
N GLU A 141 34.74 -8.56 32.46
CA GLU A 141 33.96 -8.76 33.68
C GLU A 141 32.92 -7.64 33.79
N CYS A 142 31.63 -7.99 33.69
CA CYS A 142 30.54 -7.06 33.98
C CYS A 142 29.80 -7.52 35.22
N GLU A 143 29.80 -6.62 36.21
CA GLU A 143 29.10 -6.68 37.49
C GLU A 143 27.65 -7.16 37.34
N ASP A 144 27.21 -7.98 38.30
CA ASP A 144 25.87 -8.57 38.40
C ASP A 144 24.77 -7.49 38.43
N VAL A 145 24.34 -7.04 37.26
CA VAL A 145 23.05 -6.39 37.07
C VAL A 145 22.02 -7.50 37.00
N GLU A 146 21.17 -7.58 38.02
CA GLU A 146 20.03 -8.52 38.09
C GLU A 146 19.34 -8.60 36.73
N ARG A 147 19.53 -9.74 36.06
CA ARG A 147 18.94 -10.08 34.77
C ARG A 147 17.43 -10.05 34.94
N TRP A 148 16.81 -8.94 34.53
CA TRP A 148 15.37 -8.83 34.45
C TRP A 148 14.89 -9.84 33.42
N CYS A 149 14.52 -11.04 33.88
CA CYS A 149 13.65 -11.93 33.14
C CYS A 149 12.28 -11.26 33.21
N PRO A 150 11.72 -10.73 32.10
CA PRO A 150 10.30 -10.45 32.08
C PRO A 150 9.64 -11.75 32.52
N GLU A 151 8.81 -11.71 33.57
CA GLU A 151 7.92 -12.81 33.89
C GLU A 151 7.33 -13.27 32.56
N LYS A 152 7.70 -14.48 32.12
CA LYS A 152 7.29 -14.99 30.82
C LYS A 152 5.79 -14.82 30.77
N VAL A 153 5.32 -13.85 29.98
CA VAL A 153 3.89 -13.64 29.80
C VAL A 153 3.36 -15.00 29.40
N GLN A 154 2.42 -15.55 30.17
CA GLN A 154 1.92 -16.91 29.95
C GLN A 154 1.10 -16.92 28.65
N THR A 155 1.79 -17.06 27.53
CA THR A 155 1.26 -17.00 26.17
C THR A 155 0.46 -18.25 25.79
N GLU A 156 0.40 -19.23 26.68
CA GLU A 156 -0.46 -20.42 26.57
C GLU A 156 -1.94 -20.05 26.38
N ASN A 157 -2.36 -18.88 26.89
CA ASN A 157 -3.76 -18.43 26.88
C ASN A 157 -4.19 -17.59 25.67
N ILE A 158 -3.31 -17.29 24.71
CA ILE A 158 -3.70 -16.52 23.51
C ILE A 158 -4.75 -17.31 22.72
N LYS A 159 -5.92 -16.72 22.50
CA LYS A 159 -6.99 -17.28 21.67
C LYS A 159 -6.94 -16.74 20.25
N GLU A 160 -7.63 -17.41 19.34
CA GLU A 160 -7.94 -16.83 18.03
C GLU A 160 -8.85 -15.62 18.23
N THR A 161 -8.65 -14.56 17.44
CA THR A 161 -9.33 -13.26 17.50
C THR A 161 -8.93 -12.30 18.61
N ASP A 162 -8.00 -12.69 19.49
CA ASP A 162 -7.44 -11.77 20.49
C ASP A 162 -6.62 -10.66 19.82
N TYR A 163 -6.67 -9.45 20.40
CA TYR A 163 -5.73 -8.40 20.02
C TYR A 163 -4.40 -8.64 20.72
N VAL A 164 -3.32 -8.40 19.97
CA VAL A 164 -1.95 -8.62 20.40
C VAL A 164 -1.08 -7.42 20.05
N ILE A 165 -0.08 -7.15 20.88
CA ILE A 165 0.97 -6.16 20.65
C ILE A 165 2.24 -6.94 20.35
N VAL A 166 2.82 -6.70 19.18
CA VAL A 166 3.98 -7.45 18.70
C VAL A 166 5.16 -6.52 18.52
N ALA A 167 6.31 -6.88 19.07
CA ALA A 167 7.59 -6.25 18.74
C ALA A 167 8.08 -6.78 17.38
N TYR A 168 8.29 -5.89 16.41
CA TYR A 168 8.73 -6.30 15.07
C TYR A 168 9.73 -5.32 14.47
N HIS A 169 10.97 -5.78 14.26
CA HIS A 169 12.08 -5.02 13.66
C HIS A 169 12.35 -3.64 14.26
N ASP A 170 11.63 -2.63 13.79
CA ASP A 170 11.86 -1.20 14.01
C ASP A 170 10.89 -0.56 15.01
N ASN A 171 9.76 -1.22 15.29
CA ASN A 171 8.76 -0.72 16.22
C ASN A 171 7.90 -1.86 16.79
N TRP A 172 6.92 -1.51 17.63
CA TRP A 172 5.82 -2.41 17.96
C TRP A 172 4.60 -2.12 17.09
N TYR A 173 3.79 -3.16 16.85
CA TYR A 173 2.62 -3.11 16.00
C TYR A 173 1.45 -3.87 16.63
N PRO A 174 0.25 -3.25 16.71
CA PRO A 174 -0.94 -3.96 17.13
C PRO A 174 -1.51 -4.81 16.00
N GLY A 175 -2.10 -5.93 16.38
CA GLY A 175 -2.76 -6.83 15.45
C GLY A 175 -3.83 -7.69 16.12
N CYS A 176 -4.44 -8.57 15.33
CA CYS A 176 -5.42 -9.54 15.80
C CYS A 176 -4.98 -10.94 15.35
N THR A 177 -5.05 -11.91 16.26
CA THR A 177 -4.67 -13.29 15.98
C THR A 177 -5.69 -13.94 15.06
N VAL A 178 -5.20 -14.57 13.99
CA VAL A 178 -6.02 -15.30 13.02
C VAL A 178 -5.99 -16.79 13.31
N LYS A 179 -4.81 -17.31 13.68
CA LYS A 179 -4.58 -18.72 13.96
C LYS A 179 -3.39 -18.86 14.90
N LYS A 180 -3.49 -19.78 15.85
CA LYS A 180 -2.41 -20.15 16.76
C LYS A 180 -1.89 -21.56 16.45
N GLU A 181 -0.58 -21.68 16.41
CA GLU A 181 0.19 -22.92 16.39
C GLU A 181 1.15 -22.88 17.60
N GLU A 182 1.78 -23.99 18.00
CA GLU A 182 2.44 -24.15 19.31
C GLU A 182 3.33 -22.96 19.73
N ASN A 183 4.29 -22.57 18.89
CA ASN A 183 5.21 -21.45 19.16
C ASN A 183 5.02 -20.26 18.22
N ILE A 184 4.00 -20.32 17.36
CA ILE A 184 3.85 -19.41 16.23
C ILE A 184 2.41 -18.94 16.12
N VAL A 185 2.22 -17.64 15.97
CA VAL A 185 0.91 -17.02 15.81
C VAL A 185 0.84 -16.30 14.47
N LYS A 186 -0.23 -16.54 13.71
CA LYS A 186 -0.55 -15.74 12.54
C LYS A 186 -1.31 -14.51 12.99
N VAL A 187 -0.69 -13.35 12.82
CA VAL A 187 -1.23 -12.05 13.23
C VAL A 187 -1.60 -11.26 12.00
N LYS A 188 -2.82 -10.72 12.00
CA LYS A 188 -3.25 -9.69 11.05
C LYS A 188 -2.92 -8.33 11.66
N PHE A 189 -2.04 -7.58 11.01
CA PHE A 189 -1.53 -6.32 11.53
C PHE A 189 -2.42 -5.12 11.19
N MET A 190 -2.44 -4.14 12.10
CA MET A 190 -2.95 -2.81 11.85
C MET A 190 -1.81 -1.85 11.46
N THR A 191 -2.15 -0.76 10.78
CA THR A 191 -1.20 0.29 10.42
C THR A 191 -1.43 1.53 11.28
N SER A 192 -0.35 2.17 11.74
CA SER A 192 -0.43 3.42 12.49
C SER A 192 -1.03 4.55 11.63
N CYS A 193 -1.83 5.40 12.27
CA CYS A 193 -2.31 6.65 11.70
C CYS A 193 -1.41 7.82 12.08
N LYS A 194 -1.76 9.01 11.58
CA LYS A 194 -1.07 10.27 11.94
C LYS A 194 -1.25 10.64 13.42
N GLU A 195 -2.34 10.20 14.03
CA GLU A 195 -2.62 10.40 15.45
C GLU A 195 -1.97 9.28 16.26
N LYS A 196 -1.22 9.66 17.31
CA LYS A 196 -0.57 8.69 18.20
C LYS A 196 -1.61 7.81 18.89
N GLY A 197 -1.30 6.52 19.07
CA GLY A 197 -2.25 5.58 19.65
C GLY A 197 -3.38 5.14 18.73
N VAL A 198 -3.52 5.72 17.53
CA VAL A 198 -4.61 5.40 16.59
C VAL A 198 -4.09 4.53 15.46
N PHE A 199 -4.80 3.43 15.21
CA PHE A 199 -4.46 2.44 14.20
C PHE A 199 -5.67 2.12 13.32
N VAL A 200 -5.40 1.61 12.12
CA VAL A 200 -6.42 1.26 11.13
C VAL A 200 -6.10 -0.08 10.48
N TRP A 201 -7.13 -0.84 10.11
CA TRP A 201 -6.94 -2.00 9.24
C TRP A 201 -6.44 -1.54 7.86
N PRO A 202 -5.31 -2.09 7.37
CA PRO A 202 -4.84 -1.78 6.03
C PRO A 202 -5.83 -2.27 4.97
N VAL A 203 -5.84 -1.59 3.81
CA VAL A 203 -6.72 -1.93 2.68
C VAL A 203 -6.39 -3.31 2.11
N ARG A 204 -5.10 -3.68 2.14
CA ARG A 204 -4.63 -5.03 1.83
C ARG A 204 -4.44 -5.76 3.14
N GLN A 205 -4.85 -7.02 3.21
CA GLN A 205 -4.61 -7.84 4.40
C GLN A 205 -3.09 -7.99 4.58
N ASP A 206 -2.59 -7.48 5.69
CA ASP A 206 -1.22 -7.69 6.14
C ASP A 206 -1.27 -8.77 7.21
N ILE A 207 -0.99 -10.01 6.82
CA ILE A 207 -1.00 -11.18 7.71
C ILE A 207 0.40 -11.74 7.70
N GLN A 208 1.02 -11.82 8.87
CA GLN A 208 2.34 -12.39 9.02
C GLN A 208 2.39 -13.39 10.16
N THR A 209 3.41 -14.23 10.11
CA THR A 209 3.66 -15.30 11.05
C THR A 209 4.71 -14.82 12.05
N VAL A 210 4.37 -14.82 13.33
CA VAL A 210 5.17 -14.23 14.40
C VAL A 210 5.42 -15.30 15.47
N ASN A 211 6.66 -15.38 15.98
CA ASN A 211 6.92 -16.23 17.15
C ASN A 211 6.27 -15.61 18.39
N VAL A 212 5.75 -16.48 19.25
CA VAL A 212 5.06 -16.10 20.48
C VAL A 212 5.94 -15.23 21.40
N GLU A 213 7.26 -15.40 21.36
CA GLU A 213 8.24 -14.62 22.14
C GLU A 213 8.30 -13.13 21.76
N PHE A 214 7.80 -12.75 20.58
CA PHE A 214 7.75 -11.36 20.13
C PHE A 214 6.46 -10.64 20.54
N ILE A 215 5.54 -11.33 21.22
CA ILE A 215 4.28 -10.75 21.70
C ILE A 215 4.55 -10.10 23.06
N LEU A 216 4.42 -8.77 23.11
CA LEU A 216 4.62 -7.98 24.33
C LEU A 216 3.42 -8.09 25.26
N ASP A 217 2.21 -8.06 24.70
CA ASP A 217 0.95 -8.11 25.46
C ASP A 217 -0.22 -8.64 24.58
N PHE A 218 -1.28 -9.14 25.20
CA PHE A 218 -2.44 -9.72 24.53
C PHE A 218 -3.74 -9.63 25.32
N GLY A 219 -4.88 -9.80 24.64
CA GLY A 219 -6.20 -9.87 25.28
C GLY A 219 -6.83 -8.51 25.59
N MET A 220 -6.15 -7.41 25.25
CA MET A 220 -6.72 -6.07 25.28
C MET A 220 -7.83 -5.89 24.24
N VAL A 221 -8.73 -4.95 24.48
CA VAL A 221 -9.78 -4.58 23.51
C VAL A 221 -9.62 -3.08 23.21
N PRO A 222 -9.14 -2.70 22.01
CA PRO A 222 -8.95 -1.30 21.69
C PRO A 222 -10.28 -0.57 21.49
N ASP A 223 -10.28 0.73 21.81
CA ASP A 223 -11.45 1.58 21.67
C ASP A 223 -11.74 1.86 20.19
N CYS A 224 -12.95 1.55 19.75
CA CYS A 224 -13.38 1.82 18.39
C CYS A 224 -13.83 3.28 18.25
N LEU A 225 -13.07 4.08 17.51
CA LEU A 225 -13.38 5.50 17.27
C LEU A 225 -14.55 5.67 16.25
N LYS A 226 -15.06 6.91 16.18
CA LYS A 226 -16.22 7.28 15.35
C LYS A 226 -16.02 6.83 13.89
N GLY A 227 -16.86 5.88 13.46
CA GLY A 227 -16.87 5.38 12.08
C GLY A 227 -16.40 3.93 11.90
N GLY A 228 -16.03 3.23 12.97
CA GLY A 228 -15.79 1.77 12.92
C GLY A 228 -14.53 1.35 12.15
N ARG A 229 -13.65 2.31 11.87
CA ARG A 229 -12.48 2.13 10.97
C ARG A 229 -11.16 2.52 11.63
N GLN A 230 -11.20 3.03 12.85
CA GLN A 230 -10.04 3.48 13.62
C GLN A 230 -10.15 2.88 15.02
N TRP A 231 -9.02 2.39 15.51
CA TRP A 231 -8.89 1.76 16.82
C TRP A 231 -7.87 2.55 17.63
N MET A 232 -8.24 2.92 18.85
CA MET A 232 -7.39 3.65 19.77
C MET A 232 -6.90 2.69 20.86
N PHE A 233 -5.59 2.68 21.07
CA PHE A 233 -4.94 1.96 22.16
C PHE A 233 -4.57 3.00 23.22
N SER A 234 -5.37 3.08 24.28
CA SER A 234 -5.19 4.03 25.38
C SER A 234 -3.84 3.87 26.08
N GLU A 235 -3.34 2.65 26.15
CA GLU A 235 -2.07 2.27 26.79
C GLU A 235 -0.86 2.38 25.83
N HIS A 236 -0.95 3.18 24.77
CA HIS A 236 0.11 3.33 23.76
C HIS A 236 1.48 3.67 24.38
N GLU A 237 1.53 4.53 25.41
CA GLU A 237 2.80 4.90 26.06
C GLU A 237 3.40 3.71 26.83
N SER A 238 2.56 2.92 27.52
CA SER A 238 2.99 1.69 28.20
C SER A 238 3.56 0.66 27.22
N TYR A 239 2.93 0.48 26.05
CA TYR A 239 3.44 -0.42 25.01
C TYR A 239 4.75 0.08 24.39
N GLN A 240 4.91 1.40 24.29
CA GLN A 240 6.17 2.00 23.83
C GLN A 240 7.31 1.72 24.81
N GLU A 241 7.09 1.91 26.11
CA GLU A 241 8.06 1.58 27.16
C GLU A 241 8.41 0.09 27.16
N SER A 242 7.40 -0.77 27.01
CA SER A 242 7.58 -2.23 26.92
C SER A 242 8.42 -2.62 25.69
N TYR A 243 8.21 -1.95 24.56
CA TYR A 243 9.01 -2.15 23.35
C TYR A 243 10.46 -1.66 23.52
N GLU A 244 10.68 -0.53 24.19
CA GLU A 244 12.03 -0.01 24.44
C GLU A 244 12.83 -0.94 25.36
N LEU A 245 12.17 -1.47 26.38
CA LEU A 245 12.74 -2.48 27.27
C LEU A 245 13.07 -3.77 26.53
N TYR A 246 12.13 -4.27 25.71
CA TYR A 246 12.35 -5.40 24.83
C TYR A 246 13.56 -5.16 23.91
N LYS A 247 13.62 -3.98 23.27
CA LYS A 247 14.71 -3.62 22.38
C LYS A 247 16.06 -3.66 23.09
N SER A 248 16.16 -3.06 24.29
CA SER A 248 17.40 -3.06 25.09
C SER A 248 17.87 -4.45 25.52
N THR A 249 16.94 -5.42 25.60
CA THR A 249 17.25 -6.78 26.05
C THR A 249 17.73 -7.67 24.90
N TYR A 250 17.19 -7.47 23.69
CA TYR A 250 17.40 -8.35 22.54
C TYR A 250 18.30 -7.77 21.43
N PHE A 251 18.56 -6.46 21.44
CA PHE A 251 19.34 -5.74 20.42
C PHE A 251 20.33 -4.74 21.01
#